data_AF-A0A401PV74-F1
#
_entry.id   AF-A0A401PV74-F1
#
_cell.length_a   1.000
_cell.length_b   1.000
_cell.length_c   1.000
_cell.angle_alpha   90.00
_cell.angle_beta   90.00
_cell.angle_gamma   90.00
#
_symmetry.space_group_name_H-M   'P 1'
#
loop_
_entity.id
_entity.type
_entity.pdbx_description
1 polymer ?
#
loop_
_entity_poly.entity_id
_entity_poly.type
_entity_poly.pdbx_seq_one_letter_code
_entity_poly.pdbx_strand_id
1 'polypeptide(L)'
;MEHKRAMLCWITRKSNKNTVDQQLEEQMRKTIQYYFEVLKRVVAVMKFLSERGLAFRGHEEKWGSPNNGKFMGAIELIAEFDPFLHEHLEKCKNEKVNATYLSKPVCEELIEIMGKHVQDEIVNQINNLDTKYYSIIVDSMPDLTHVEQLVIVFRYCYNGKTCERFLTFLPIENHSSTTLFNKIQQVLGEHKLSLENIRGQSYDNASNMKGSEKGLQALFKNINRYADYVPCAVHSLNLVEEKAVSTVPEVVDYFGILQELYVFFSGSPQRWGF
;
A
#
# COMPACT_ATOMS: atom_id res chain seq x y z
N MET A 1 -18.98 -27.44 -60.76
CA MET A 1 -17.64 -28.02 -60.47
C MET A 1 -16.66 -27.01 -59.89
N GLU A 2 -16.65 -25.74 -60.33
CA GLU A 2 -15.69 -24.74 -59.84
C GLU A 2 -15.79 -24.41 -58.35
N HIS A 3 -17.00 -24.27 -57.81
CA HIS A 3 -17.21 -23.99 -56.38
C HIS A 3 -16.56 -25.06 -55.48
N LYS A 4 -16.70 -26.34 -55.83
CA LYS A 4 -16.10 -27.46 -55.10
C LYS A 4 -14.57 -27.37 -55.12
N ARG A 5 -13.98 -26.98 -56.26
CA ARG A 5 -12.53 -26.82 -56.42
C ARG A 5 -12.00 -25.61 -55.63
N ALA A 6 -12.75 -24.51 -55.60
CA ALA A 6 -12.42 -23.34 -54.78
C ALA A 6 -12.47 -23.66 -53.28
N MET A 7 -13.51 -24.37 -52.82
CA MET A 7 -13.64 -24.82 -51.42
C MET A 7 -12.49 -25.75 -51.01
N LEU A 8 -12.12 -26.72 -51.86
CA LEU A 8 -11.00 -27.62 -51.58
C LEU A 8 -9.68 -26.85 -51.50
N CYS A 9 -9.45 -25.88 -52.41
CA CYS A 9 -8.26 -25.02 -52.37
C CYS A 9 -8.20 -24.18 -51.08
N TRP A 10 -9.33 -23.66 -50.60
CA TRP A 10 -9.42 -22.93 -49.33
C TRP A 10 -9.14 -23.84 -48.13
N ILE A 11 -9.71 -25.05 -48.08
CA ILE A 11 -9.47 -26.03 -47.01
C ILE A 11 -7.98 -26.41 -46.97
N THR A 12 -7.35 -26.67 -48.14
CA THR A 12 -5.92 -26.98 -48.22
C THR A 12 -5.07 -25.81 -47.74
N ARG A 13 -5.39 -24.57 -48.14
CA ARG A 13 -4.68 -23.37 -47.66
C ARG A 13 -4.84 -23.14 -46.16
N LYS A 14 -6.03 -23.39 -45.61
CA LYS A 14 -6.31 -23.31 -44.17
C LYS A 14 -5.56 -24.40 -43.37
N SER A 15 -5.36 -25.57 -43.96
CA SER A 15 -4.59 -26.66 -43.34
C SER A 15 -3.07 -26.46 -43.39
N ASN A 16 -2.59 -25.55 -44.25
CA ASN A 16 -1.17 -25.24 -44.38
C ASN A 16 -0.72 -24.34 -43.21
N LYS A 17 0.39 -24.71 -42.57
CA LYS A 17 0.93 -23.99 -41.39
C LYS A 17 1.71 -22.69 -41.69
N ASN A 18 1.58 -22.17 -42.92
CA ASN A 18 2.38 -21.05 -43.44
C ASN A 18 1.49 -19.89 -43.90
N THR A 19 0.33 -19.70 -43.27
CA THR A 19 -0.54 -18.57 -43.59
C THR A 19 -0.05 -17.30 -42.90
N VAL A 20 -0.38 -16.13 -43.48
CA VAL A 20 0.03 -14.82 -42.94
C VAL A 20 -0.53 -14.60 -41.54
N ASP A 21 -1.76 -15.03 -41.27
CA ASP A 21 -2.41 -14.97 -39.96
C ASP A 21 -1.65 -15.75 -38.89
N GLN A 22 -1.18 -16.96 -39.20
CA GLN A 22 -0.38 -17.76 -38.25
C GLN A 22 1.00 -17.14 -37.99
N GLN A 23 1.62 -16.54 -39.01
CA GLN A 23 2.89 -15.83 -38.84
C GLN A 23 2.71 -14.59 -37.94
N LEU A 24 1.64 -13.83 -38.12
CA LEU A 24 1.30 -12.69 -37.27
C LEU A 24 1.01 -13.13 -35.82
N GLU A 25 0.23 -14.21 -35.64
CA GLU A 25 -0.07 -14.76 -34.32
C GLU A 25 1.20 -15.21 -33.59
N GLU A 26 2.13 -15.85 -34.31
CA GLU A 26 3.42 -16.26 -33.76
C GLU A 26 4.31 -15.08 -33.37
N GLN A 27 4.34 -14.02 -34.18
CA GLN A 27 5.03 -12.77 -33.83
C GLN A 27 4.43 -12.12 -32.57
N MET A 28 3.10 -12.09 -32.46
CA MET A 28 2.40 -11.59 -31.28
C MET A 28 2.75 -12.42 -30.04
N ARG A 29 2.70 -13.76 -30.13
CA ARG A 29 3.06 -14.66 -29.02
C ARG A 29 4.49 -14.41 -28.53
N LYS A 30 5.46 -14.29 -29.45
CA LYS A 30 6.85 -13.99 -29.10
C LYS A 30 7.00 -12.64 -28.40
N THR A 31 6.25 -11.64 -28.85
CA THR A 31 6.25 -10.29 -28.23
C THR A 31 5.65 -10.33 -26.83
N ILE A 32 4.54 -11.02 -26.64
CA ILE A 32 3.90 -11.23 -25.33
C ILE A 32 4.88 -11.94 -24.38
N GLN A 33 5.49 -13.04 -24.83
CA GLN A 33 6.45 -13.79 -24.02
C GLN A 33 7.66 -12.93 -23.63
N TYR A 34 8.18 -12.12 -24.55
CA TYR A 34 9.28 -11.19 -24.26
C TYR A 34 8.91 -10.22 -23.14
N TYR A 35 7.79 -9.51 -23.24
CA TYR A 35 7.40 -8.56 -22.20
C TYR A 35 6.96 -9.21 -20.89
N PHE A 36 6.42 -10.44 -20.94
CA PHE A 36 6.17 -11.23 -19.75
C PHE A 36 7.47 -11.52 -18.98
N GLU A 37 8.54 -11.88 -19.70
CA GLU A 37 9.86 -12.07 -19.09
C GLU A 37 10.43 -10.77 -18.51
N VAL A 38 10.24 -9.62 -19.14
CA VAL A 38 10.61 -8.31 -18.58
C VAL A 38 9.83 -8.04 -17.28
N LEU A 39 8.50 -8.13 -17.33
CA LEU A 39 7.62 -7.88 -16.19
C LEU A 39 7.92 -8.78 -15.00
N LYS A 40 8.24 -10.06 -15.24
CA LYS A 40 8.60 -11.01 -14.19
C LYS A 40 9.78 -10.51 -13.33
N ARG A 41 10.78 -9.89 -13.95
CA ARG A 41 11.96 -9.32 -13.27
C ARG A 41 11.61 -8.02 -12.57
N VAL A 42 10.86 -7.15 -13.23
CA VAL A 42 10.35 -5.89 -12.65
C VAL A 42 9.56 -6.16 -11.37
N VAL A 43 8.55 -7.04 -11.44
CA VAL A 43 7.73 -7.42 -10.28
C VAL A 43 8.56 -8.09 -9.19
N ALA A 44 9.58 -8.90 -9.55
CA ALA A 44 10.47 -9.50 -8.56
C ALA A 44 11.25 -8.44 -7.76
N VAL A 45 11.78 -7.40 -8.42
CA VAL A 45 12.43 -6.26 -7.75
C VAL A 45 11.44 -5.50 -6.89
N MET A 46 10.25 -5.21 -7.40
CA MET A 46 9.23 -4.49 -6.65
C MET A 46 8.85 -5.22 -5.37
N LYS A 47 8.60 -6.53 -5.47
CA LYS A 47 8.35 -7.38 -4.29
C LYS A 47 9.51 -7.34 -3.30
N PHE A 48 10.75 -7.49 -3.79
CA PHE A 48 11.94 -7.47 -2.94
C PHE A 48 12.05 -6.18 -2.12
N LEU A 49 11.79 -5.02 -2.75
CA LEU A 49 11.80 -3.71 -2.10
C LEU A 49 10.64 -3.55 -1.12
N SER A 50 9.41 -3.88 -1.54
CA SER A 50 8.22 -3.78 -0.70
C SER A 50 8.30 -4.63 0.56
N GLU A 51 8.73 -5.89 0.43
CA GLU A 51 8.87 -6.83 1.57
C GLU A 51 9.86 -6.35 2.63
N ARG A 52 10.77 -5.43 2.27
CA ARG A 52 11.81 -4.88 3.14
C ARG A 52 11.54 -3.44 3.56
N GLY A 53 10.40 -2.86 3.16
CA GLY A 53 10.11 -1.44 3.41
C GLY A 53 11.13 -0.49 2.77
N LEU A 54 11.76 -0.89 1.66
CA LEU A 54 12.75 -0.07 0.98
C LEU A 54 12.06 0.91 0.02
N ALA A 55 12.46 2.18 0.10
CA ALA A 55 12.03 3.19 -0.86
C ALA A 55 12.40 2.78 -2.30
N PHE A 56 11.47 2.96 -3.24
CA PHE A 56 11.69 2.65 -4.66
C PHE A 56 12.53 3.72 -5.35
N ARG A 57 12.34 4.98 -4.91
CA ARG A 57 12.88 6.19 -5.51
C ARG A 57 14.14 6.65 -4.78
N GLY A 58 14.93 7.47 -5.47
CA GLY A 58 16.17 8.06 -4.99
C GLY A 58 16.19 9.57 -5.19
N HIS A 59 17.38 10.16 -5.13
CA HIS A 59 17.55 11.59 -5.38
C HIS A 59 17.42 11.95 -6.87
N GLU A 60 17.69 11.00 -7.76
CA GLU A 60 17.53 11.15 -9.20
C GLU A 60 17.00 9.88 -9.86
N GLU A 61 16.41 10.03 -11.05
CA GLU A 61 15.87 8.92 -11.85
C GLU A 61 16.72 8.75 -13.12
N LYS A 62 18.02 8.49 -12.94
CA LYS A 62 19.01 8.36 -14.03
C LYS A 62 19.71 7.00 -13.99
N TRP A 63 19.64 6.25 -15.09
CA TRP A 63 20.35 4.97 -15.24
C TRP A 63 21.87 5.18 -15.22
N GLY A 64 22.59 4.28 -14.55
CA GLY A 64 24.04 4.26 -14.35
C GLY A 64 24.54 5.19 -13.26
N SER A 65 23.65 5.88 -12.54
CA SER A 65 24.05 6.77 -11.46
C SER A 65 24.05 6.07 -10.10
N PRO A 66 25.09 6.26 -9.27
CA PRO A 66 25.11 5.74 -7.91
C PRO A 66 24.04 6.37 -6.99
N ASN A 67 23.42 7.48 -7.42
CA ASN A 67 22.38 8.19 -6.66
C ASN A 67 20.96 7.89 -7.14
N ASN A 68 20.78 6.94 -8.07
CA ASN A 68 19.47 6.59 -8.59
C ASN A 68 18.59 5.89 -7.53
N GLY A 69 17.29 5.78 -7.81
CA GLY A 69 16.37 5.07 -6.94
C GLY A 69 16.71 3.59 -6.79
N LYS A 70 16.42 3.01 -5.62
CA LYS A 70 16.73 1.60 -5.32
C LYS A 70 16.09 0.62 -6.31
N PHE A 71 14.95 0.98 -6.92
CA PHE A 71 14.36 0.19 -8.00
C PHE A 71 15.27 0.12 -9.22
N MET A 72 15.78 1.26 -9.70
CA MET A 72 16.68 1.31 -10.85
C MET A 72 18.00 0.59 -10.54
N GLY A 73 18.62 0.88 -9.39
CA GLY A 73 19.85 0.22 -8.97
C GLY A 73 19.70 -1.29 -8.83
N ALA A 74 18.55 -1.79 -8.35
CA ALA A 74 18.28 -3.23 -8.29
C ALA A 74 18.08 -3.86 -9.67
N ILE A 75 17.43 -3.16 -10.60
CA ILE A 75 17.30 -3.61 -12.00
C ILE A 75 18.68 -3.68 -12.68
N GLU A 76 19.53 -2.68 -12.46
CA GLU A 76 20.91 -2.65 -12.94
C GLU A 76 21.73 -3.82 -12.40
N LEU A 77 21.63 -4.07 -11.08
CA LEU A 77 22.29 -5.21 -10.44
C LEU A 77 21.86 -6.54 -11.04
N ILE A 78 20.56 -6.76 -11.27
CA ILE A 78 20.07 -8.00 -11.89
C ILE A 78 20.59 -8.11 -13.33
N ALA A 79 20.64 -7.00 -14.07
CA ALA A 79 21.14 -6.99 -15.44
C ALA A 79 22.63 -7.35 -15.56
N GLU A 80 23.42 -7.26 -14.49
CA GLU A 80 24.81 -7.77 -14.49
C GLU A 80 24.86 -9.31 -14.65
N PHE A 81 23.83 -10.02 -14.18
CA PHE A 81 23.77 -11.48 -14.18
C PHE A 81 22.71 -12.05 -15.13
N ASP A 82 21.82 -11.22 -15.65
CA ASP A 82 20.74 -11.60 -16.54
C ASP A 82 20.94 -10.98 -17.94
N PRO A 83 21.48 -11.74 -18.91
CA PRO A 83 21.74 -11.24 -20.26
C PRO A 83 20.47 -10.75 -20.98
N PHE A 84 19.30 -11.34 -20.68
CA PHE A 84 18.05 -10.92 -21.28
C PHE A 84 17.64 -9.53 -20.79
N LEU A 85 17.75 -9.28 -19.48
CA LEU A 85 17.45 -7.97 -18.93
C LEU A 85 18.48 -6.93 -19.37
N HIS A 86 19.76 -7.31 -19.45
CA HIS A 86 20.81 -6.45 -20.00
C HIS A 86 20.50 -6.00 -21.43
N GLU A 87 20.16 -6.94 -22.32
CA GLU A 87 19.78 -6.62 -23.70
C GLU A 87 18.53 -5.72 -23.75
N HIS A 88 17.56 -5.96 -22.87
CA HIS A 88 16.38 -5.11 -22.76
C HIS A 88 16.75 -3.66 -22.38
N LEU A 89 17.64 -3.47 -21.41
CA LEU A 89 18.11 -2.14 -20.99
C LEU A 89 18.89 -1.44 -22.13
N GLU A 90 19.74 -2.16 -22.85
CA GLU A 90 20.47 -1.60 -23.99
C GLU A 90 19.53 -1.21 -25.14
N LYS A 91 18.49 -2.00 -25.42
CA LYS A 91 17.43 -1.61 -26.37
C LYS A 91 16.72 -0.34 -25.92
N CYS A 92 16.41 -0.21 -24.63
CA CYS A 92 15.77 0.98 -24.07
C CYS A 92 16.62 2.26 -24.21
N LYS A 93 17.95 2.13 -24.26
CA LYS A 93 18.87 3.27 -24.45
C LYS A 93 19.03 3.66 -25.92
N ASN A 94 19.15 2.67 -26.80
CA ASN A 94 19.62 2.87 -28.17
C ASN A 94 18.48 2.95 -29.21
N GLU A 95 17.29 2.47 -28.87
CA GLU A 95 16.16 2.37 -29.80
C GLU A 95 14.89 3.02 -29.24
N LYS A 96 13.99 3.45 -30.13
CA LYS A 96 12.61 3.78 -29.73
C LYS A 96 11.85 2.49 -29.47
N VAL A 97 11.88 2.04 -28.23
CA VAL A 97 11.11 0.87 -27.79
C VAL A 97 9.66 1.28 -27.51
N ASN A 98 8.70 0.44 -27.92
CA ASN A 98 7.28 0.70 -27.70
C ASN A 98 6.88 0.65 -26.21
N ALA A 99 7.54 -0.19 -25.42
CA ALA A 99 7.32 -0.31 -23.98
C ALA A 99 8.61 -0.72 -23.27
N THR A 100 8.89 -0.09 -22.12
CA THR A 100 10.05 -0.44 -21.27
C THR A 100 9.61 -1.13 -19.99
N TYR A 101 8.42 -0.85 -19.46
CA TYR A 101 7.96 -1.27 -18.12
C TYR A 101 8.85 -0.83 -16.95
N LEU A 102 9.81 0.07 -17.20
CA LEU A 102 10.76 0.57 -16.23
C LEU A 102 10.57 2.05 -15.90
N SER A 103 9.64 2.72 -16.60
CA SER A 103 9.35 4.12 -16.35
C SER A 103 8.62 4.31 -15.03
N LYS A 104 8.77 5.51 -14.45
CA LYS A 104 8.11 5.87 -13.19
C LYS A 104 6.59 5.63 -13.20
N PRO A 105 5.81 6.11 -14.21
CA PRO A 105 4.37 5.93 -14.22
C PRO A 105 3.95 4.46 -14.28
N VAL A 106 4.63 3.65 -15.09
CA VAL A 106 4.34 2.21 -15.17
C VAL A 106 4.68 1.52 -13.86
N CYS A 107 5.75 1.94 -13.19
CA CYS A 107 6.09 1.39 -11.89
C CYS A 107 5.02 1.71 -10.83
N GLU A 108 4.48 2.93 -10.84
CA GLU A 108 3.40 3.36 -9.93
C GLU A 108 2.12 2.54 -10.19
N GLU A 109 1.73 2.37 -11.46
CA GLU A 109 0.60 1.51 -11.84
C GLU A 109 0.77 0.06 -11.37
N LEU A 110 1.96 -0.52 -11.55
CA LEU A 110 2.23 -1.88 -11.07
C LEU A 110 2.17 -1.98 -9.54
N ILE A 111 2.66 -0.98 -8.81
CA ILE A 111 2.57 -0.93 -7.35
C ILE A 111 1.10 -0.86 -6.91
N GLU A 112 0.26 -0.05 -7.58
CA GLU A 112 -1.17 0.02 -7.31
C GLU A 112 -1.87 -1.31 -7.55
N ILE A 113 -1.57 -1.99 -8.67
CA ILE A 113 -2.12 -3.32 -8.98
C ILE A 113 -1.70 -4.33 -7.91
N MET A 114 -0.43 -4.35 -7.53
CA MET A 114 0.07 -5.24 -6.47
C MET A 114 -0.58 -4.93 -5.12
N GLY A 115 -0.71 -3.65 -4.77
CA GLY A 115 -1.36 -3.19 -3.54
C GLY A 115 -2.83 -3.64 -3.48
N LYS A 116 -3.55 -3.49 -4.60
CA LYS A 116 -4.93 -3.98 -4.71
C LYS A 116 -5.02 -5.48 -4.52
N HIS A 117 -4.13 -6.26 -5.12
CA HIS A 117 -4.09 -7.71 -4.90
C HIS A 117 -3.86 -8.09 -3.43
N VAL A 118 -3.01 -7.34 -2.71
CA VAL A 118 -2.79 -7.53 -1.27
C VAL A 118 -4.06 -7.20 -0.48
N GLN A 119 -4.73 -6.08 -0.77
CA GLN A 119 -5.99 -5.70 -0.14
C GLN A 119 -7.09 -6.74 -0.39
N ASP A 120 -7.24 -7.18 -1.63
CA ASP A 120 -8.21 -8.21 -2.02
C ASP A 120 -7.95 -9.52 -1.26
N GLU A 121 -6.68 -9.94 -1.11
CA GLU A 121 -6.33 -11.12 -0.34
C GLU A 121 -6.68 -11.00 1.15
N ILE A 122 -6.42 -9.84 1.76
CA ILE A 122 -6.81 -9.56 3.16
C ILE A 122 -8.34 -9.67 3.31
N VAL A 123 -9.08 -9.03 2.42
CA VAL A 123 -10.55 -9.02 2.42
C VAL A 123 -11.12 -10.42 2.19
N ASN A 124 -10.54 -11.18 1.26
CA ASN A 124 -10.92 -12.57 0.99
C ASN A 124 -10.70 -13.47 2.21
N GLN A 125 -9.59 -13.29 2.93
CA GLN A 125 -9.34 -14.03 4.17
C GLN A 125 -10.34 -13.68 5.27
N ILE A 126 -10.73 -12.41 5.41
CA ILE A 126 -11.73 -11.96 6.39
C ILE A 126 -13.12 -12.51 6.05
N ASN A 127 -13.49 -12.47 4.76
CA ASN A 127 -14.77 -12.98 4.26
C ASN A 127 -14.84 -14.51 4.19
N ASN A 128 -13.74 -15.21 4.44
CA ASN A 128 -13.74 -16.67 4.54
C ASN A 128 -14.69 -17.11 5.68
N LEU A 129 -15.44 -18.20 5.44
CA LEU A 129 -16.40 -18.76 6.38
C LEU A 129 -15.77 -19.12 7.73
N ASP A 130 -14.51 -19.56 7.74
CA ASP A 130 -13.78 -19.95 8.95
C ASP A 130 -13.22 -18.76 9.74
N THR A 131 -13.19 -17.56 9.13
CA THR A 131 -12.77 -16.31 9.79
C THR A 131 -13.99 -15.55 10.27
N LYS A 132 -14.82 -15.06 9.33
CA LYS A 132 -16.03 -14.23 9.45
C LYS A 132 -15.88 -12.93 10.28
N TYR A 133 -15.33 -13.02 11.48
CA TYR A 133 -15.20 -11.97 12.47
C TYR A 133 -13.81 -11.33 12.43
N TYR A 134 -13.78 -10.02 12.66
CA TYR A 134 -12.56 -9.23 12.65
C TYR A 134 -12.65 -8.08 13.64
N SER A 135 -11.53 -7.45 13.92
CA SER A 135 -11.41 -6.22 14.70
C SER A 135 -10.75 -5.14 13.86
N ILE A 136 -11.05 -3.89 14.16
CA ILE A 136 -10.43 -2.73 13.54
C ILE A 136 -9.45 -2.09 14.52
N ILE A 137 -8.28 -1.72 14.02
CA ILE A 137 -7.30 -0.89 14.71
C ILE A 137 -7.13 0.36 13.85
N VAL A 138 -7.39 1.51 14.45
CA VAL A 138 -7.42 2.79 13.76
C VAL A 138 -6.51 3.76 14.49
N ASP A 139 -5.70 4.49 13.74
CA ASP A 139 -4.84 5.55 14.26
C ASP A 139 -4.79 6.71 13.26
N SER A 140 -4.40 7.90 13.69
CA SER A 140 -4.25 9.06 12.79
C SER A 140 -2.92 9.76 12.99
N MET A 141 -2.25 10.10 11.89
CA MET A 141 -1.01 10.85 11.89
C MET A 141 -0.95 11.82 10.70
N PRO A 142 -0.41 13.04 10.87
CA PRO A 142 -0.18 13.93 9.75
C PRO A 142 0.95 13.42 8.85
N ASP A 143 0.76 13.52 7.54
CA ASP A 143 1.81 13.25 6.56
C ASP A 143 2.76 14.46 6.36
N LEU A 144 3.76 14.30 5.48
CA LEU A 144 4.75 15.34 5.17
C LEU A 144 4.13 16.61 4.57
N THR A 145 2.90 16.55 4.07
CA THR A 145 2.16 17.69 3.52
C THR A 145 1.18 18.28 4.54
N HIS A 146 1.23 17.83 5.80
CA HIS A 146 0.33 18.20 6.89
C HIS A 146 -1.13 17.80 6.65
N VAL A 147 -1.37 16.78 5.82
CA VAL A 147 -2.69 16.16 5.70
C VAL A 147 -2.79 15.05 6.73
N GLU A 148 -3.84 15.08 7.54
CA GLU A 148 -4.13 14.02 8.52
C GLU A 148 -4.52 12.73 7.78
N GLN A 149 -3.79 11.65 8.06
CA GLN A 149 -4.01 10.33 7.48
C GLN A 149 -4.53 9.37 8.53
N LEU A 150 -5.72 8.81 8.31
CA LEU A 150 -6.29 7.74 9.09
C LEU A 150 -5.73 6.39 8.61
N VAL A 151 -5.06 5.67 9.50
CA VAL A 151 -4.53 4.33 9.27
C VAL A 151 -5.60 3.31 9.62
N ILE A 152 -5.90 2.38 8.70
CA ILE A 152 -6.82 1.26 8.98
C ILE A 152 -6.05 -0.05 8.93
N VAL A 153 -6.10 -0.78 10.04
CA VAL A 153 -5.53 -2.12 10.20
C VAL A 153 -6.64 -3.07 10.64
N PHE A 154 -6.70 -4.25 10.03
CA PHE A 154 -7.58 -5.33 10.47
C PHE A 154 -6.83 -6.34 11.32
N ARG A 155 -7.49 -6.84 12.36
CA ARG A 155 -7.05 -8.00 13.14
C ARG A 155 -8.10 -9.11 13.07
N TYR A 156 -7.72 -10.30 12.63
CA TYR A 156 -8.63 -11.43 12.45
C TYR A 156 -7.91 -12.76 12.70
N CYS A 157 -8.66 -13.87 12.77
CA CYS A 157 -8.10 -15.21 12.92
C CYS A 157 -8.31 -16.00 11.63
N TYR A 158 -7.23 -16.38 10.96
CA TYR A 158 -7.28 -17.17 9.73
C TYR A 158 -6.45 -18.44 9.92
N ASN A 159 -7.03 -19.61 9.63
CA ASN A 159 -6.41 -20.92 9.85
C ASN A 159 -5.85 -21.10 11.28
N GLY A 160 -6.59 -20.63 12.29
CA GLY A 160 -6.19 -20.71 13.70
C GLY A 160 -5.05 -19.77 14.10
N LYS A 161 -4.61 -18.86 13.23
CA LYS A 161 -3.56 -17.88 13.50
C LYS A 161 -4.13 -16.46 13.50
N THR A 162 -3.72 -15.66 14.47
CA THR A 162 -4.02 -14.23 14.48
C THR A 162 -3.22 -13.54 13.37
N CYS A 163 -3.92 -12.79 12.55
CA CYS A 163 -3.38 -11.95 11.48
C CYS A 163 -3.69 -10.49 11.81
N GLU A 164 -2.66 -9.64 11.74
CA GLU A 164 -2.80 -8.18 11.71
C GLU A 164 -2.33 -7.69 10.34
N ARG A 165 -3.18 -6.93 9.64
CA ARG A 165 -2.96 -6.53 8.26
C ARG A 165 -3.36 -5.08 8.05
N PHE A 166 -2.40 -4.27 7.63
CA PHE A 166 -2.64 -2.93 7.14
C PHE A 166 -3.48 -2.99 5.86
N LEU A 167 -4.53 -2.17 5.79
CA LEU A 167 -5.38 -2.06 4.61
C LEU A 167 -5.01 -0.83 3.79
N THR A 168 -5.10 0.36 4.41
CA THR A 168 -4.91 1.63 3.70
C THR A 168 -4.70 2.80 4.65
N PHE A 169 -4.14 3.89 4.11
CA PHE A 169 -4.27 5.24 4.64
C PHE A 169 -5.48 5.93 4.01
N LEU A 170 -6.13 6.82 4.75
CA LEU A 170 -7.23 7.64 4.25
C LEU A 170 -7.07 9.08 4.70
N PRO A 171 -7.09 10.06 3.79
CA PRO A 171 -7.08 11.45 4.19
C PRO A 171 -8.38 11.80 4.93
N ILE A 172 -8.24 12.47 6.06
CA ILE A 172 -9.36 12.95 6.87
C ILE A 172 -9.30 14.46 7.03
N GLU A 173 -10.47 15.09 7.03
CA GLU A 173 -10.58 16.55 7.14
C GLU A 173 -10.56 17.03 8.60
N ASN A 174 -10.97 16.16 9.53
CA ASN A 174 -10.96 16.41 10.97
C ASN A 174 -11.12 15.10 11.76
N HIS A 175 -10.82 15.15 13.06
CA HIS A 175 -10.94 14.01 13.97
C HIS A 175 -12.32 13.89 14.63
N SER A 176 -13.39 14.44 14.05
CA SER A 176 -14.75 14.21 14.59
C SER A 176 -15.09 12.72 14.53
N SER A 177 -15.67 12.18 15.61
CA SER A 177 -16.08 10.78 15.70
C SER A 177 -16.97 10.36 14.52
N THR A 178 -17.90 11.23 14.11
CA THR A 178 -18.80 11.00 12.97
C THR A 178 -18.03 10.97 11.64
N THR A 179 -17.07 11.86 11.44
CA THR A 179 -16.24 11.89 10.22
C THR A 179 -15.46 10.59 10.10
N LEU A 180 -14.79 10.19 11.18
CA LEU A 180 -14.02 8.95 11.25
C LEU A 180 -14.90 7.72 11.01
N PHE A 181 -16.04 7.66 11.69
CA PHE A 181 -17.00 6.57 11.55
C PHE A 181 -17.47 6.42 10.09
N ASN A 182 -17.85 7.54 9.45
CA ASN A 182 -18.33 7.52 8.06
C ASN A 182 -17.23 7.08 7.08
N LYS A 183 -15.99 7.55 7.25
CA LYS A 183 -14.84 7.12 6.41
C LYS A 183 -14.57 5.63 6.58
N ILE A 184 -14.56 5.12 7.81
CA ILE A 184 -14.36 3.68 8.06
C ILE A 184 -15.53 2.88 7.46
N GLN A 185 -16.76 3.32 7.65
CA GLN A 185 -17.93 2.66 7.08
C GLN A 185 -17.89 2.63 5.54
N GLN A 186 -17.44 3.71 4.90
CA GLN A 186 -17.25 3.76 3.46
C GLN A 186 -16.26 2.69 3.01
N VAL A 187 -15.08 2.61 3.63
CA VAL A 187 -14.05 1.63 3.28
C VAL A 187 -14.53 0.19 3.51
N LEU A 188 -15.21 -0.06 4.63
CA LEU A 188 -15.82 -1.37 4.87
C LEU A 188 -16.86 -1.71 3.79
N GLY A 189 -17.67 -0.74 3.36
CA GLY A 189 -18.63 -0.90 2.27
C GLY A 189 -17.98 -1.23 0.93
N GLU A 190 -16.91 -0.51 0.56
CA GLU A 190 -16.13 -0.74 -0.66
C GLU A 190 -15.55 -2.16 -0.72
N HIS A 191 -15.09 -2.67 0.43
CA HIS A 191 -14.56 -4.03 0.57
C HIS A 191 -15.61 -5.09 0.94
N LYS A 192 -16.90 -4.73 0.98
CA LYS A 192 -18.02 -5.62 1.34
C LYS A 192 -17.84 -6.32 2.70
N LEU A 193 -17.20 -5.64 3.65
CA LEU A 193 -17.00 -6.10 5.01
C LEU A 193 -18.15 -5.60 5.90
N SER A 194 -18.82 -6.52 6.59
CA SER A 194 -19.99 -6.18 7.41
C SER A 194 -19.58 -5.63 8.78
N LEU A 195 -20.18 -4.50 9.18
CA LEU A 195 -20.05 -3.92 10.53
C LEU A 195 -20.53 -4.88 11.64
N GLU A 196 -21.51 -5.74 11.34
CA GLU A 196 -22.07 -6.74 12.27
C GLU A 196 -21.06 -7.84 12.66
N ASN A 197 -20.02 -8.00 11.83
CA ASN A 197 -18.96 -8.98 12.05
C ASN A 197 -17.78 -8.41 12.85
N ILE A 198 -17.80 -7.12 13.20
CA ILE A 198 -16.77 -6.53 14.06
C ILE A 198 -16.90 -7.10 15.47
N ARG A 199 -15.77 -7.48 16.08
CA ARG A 199 -15.69 -7.97 17.46
C ARG A 199 -14.76 -7.14 18.35
N GLY A 200 -13.94 -6.29 17.74
CA GLY A 200 -13.06 -5.38 18.47
C GLY A 200 -12.84 -4.09 17.70
N GLN A 201 -12.65 -3.02 18.45
CA GLN A 201 -12.29 -1.70 17.94
C GLN A 201 -11.22 -1.10 18.84
N SER A 202 -10.12 -0.64 18.25
CA SER A 202 -8.95 -0.13 18.97
C SER A 202 -8.47 1.18 18.35
N TYR A 203 -8.27 2.19 19.19
CA TYR A 203 -7.74 3.52 18.83
C TYR A 203 -7.29 4.24 20.12
N ASP A 204 -6.80 5.47 20.00
CA ASP A 204 -6.33 6.28 21.13
C ASP A 204 -7.43 6.57 22.18
N ASN A 205 -7.03 7.19 23.29
CA ASN A 205 -7.94 7.51 24.40
C ASN A 205 -8.57 8.91 24.29
N ALA A 206 -8.44 9.58 23.15
CA ALA A 206 -8.99 10.91 22.96
C ALA A 206 -10.53 10.88 23.08
N SER A 207 -11.13 11.98 23.51
CA SER A 207 -12.55 12.03 23.90
C SER A 207 -13.50 11.75 22.73
N ASN A 208 -13.15 12.20 21.54
CA ASN A 208 -13.77 11.89 20.25
C ASN A 208 -13.68 10.39 19.90
N MET A 209 -12.72 9.65 20.42
CA MET A 209 -12.54 8.22 20.17
C MET A 209 -13.21 7.38 21.27
N LYS A 210 -12.74 7.55 22.51
CA LYS A 210 -13.17 6.85 23.74
C LYS A 210 -14.53 7.32 24.27
N GLY A 211 -15.14 8.40 23.79
CA GLY A 211 -16.42 8.87 24.34
C GLY A 211 -17.51 7.78 24.35
N SER A 212 -18.15 7.53 25.49
CA SER A 212 -19.16 6.45 25.65
C SER A 212 -20.52 6.77 25.03
N GLU A 213 -20.79 8.04 24.74
CA GLU A 213 -22.06 8.48 24.13
C GLU A 213 -21.90 9.00 22.69
N LYS A 214 -20.87 9.82 22.45
CA LYS A 214 -20.62 10.50 21.17
C LYS A 214 -19.27 10.13 20.54
N GLY A 215 -18.46 9.32 21.22
CA GLY A 215 -17.18 8.90 20.70
C GLY A 215 -17.32 7.85 19.61
N LEU A 216 -16.24 7.60 18.88
CA LEU A 216 -16.18 6.56 17.87
C LEU A 216 -16.61 5.20 18.43
N GLN A 217 -16.28 4.89 19.69
CA GLN A 217 -16.71 3.62 20.32
C GLN A 217 -18.20 3.45 20.43
N ALA A 218 -18.89 4.55 20.76
CA ALA A 218 -20.33 4.55 20.92
C ALA A 218 -21.00 4.31 19.56
N LEU A 219 -20.50 4.95 18.51
CA LEU A 219 -21.03 4.81 17.14
C LEU A 219 -20.96 3.37 16.65
N PHE A 220 -19.83 2.68 16.82
CA PHE A 220 -19.71 1.26 16.49
C PHE A 220 -20.58 0.37 17.38
N LYS A 221 -20.62 0.62 18.70
CA LYS A 221 -21.43 -0.18 19.64
C LYS A 221 -22.93 -0.05 19.41
N ASN A 222 -23.39 1.11 18.92
CA ASN A 222 -24.79 1.35 18.56
C ASN A 222 -25.24 0.47 17.39
N ILE A 223 -24.32 0.11 16.49
CA ILE A 223 -24.59 -0.80 15.37
C ILE A 223 -24.41 -2.24 15.81
N ASN A 224 -23.29 -2.53 16.46
CA ASN A 224 -22.93 -3.87 16.87
C ASN A 224 -22.40 -3.85 18.30
N ARG A 225 -23.26 -4.26 19.24
CA ARG A 225 -22.95 -4.31 20.67
C ARG A 225 -21.74 -5.19 21.04
N TYR A 226 -21.31 -6.08 20.13
CA TYR A 226 -20.17 -6.97 20.33
C TYR A 226 -18.85 -6.38 19.81
N ALA A 227 -18.84 -5.15 19.28
CA ALA A 227 -17.62 -4.45 18.91
C ALA A 227 -16.96 -3.86 20.16
N ASP A 228 -16.20 -4.68 20.89
CA ASP A 228 -15.60 -4.26 22.16
C ASP A 228 -14.47 -3.26 21.94
N TYR A 229 -14.50 -2.18 22.73
CA TYR A 229 -13.46 -1.16 22.68
C TYR A 229 -12.26 -1.58 23.51
N VAL A 230 -11.09 -1.55 22.87
CA VAL A 230 -9.80 -1.79 23.50
C VAL A 230 -8.97 -0.50 23.36
N PRO A 231 -8.61 0.16 24.48
CA PRO A 231 -7.80 1.38 24.41
C PRO A 231 -6.38 1.07 23.93
N CYS A 232 -5.77 2.03 23.22
CA CYS A 232 -4.37 1.92 22.82
C CYS A 232 -3.46 1.81 24.07
N ALA A 233 -2.73 0.70 24.18
CA ALA A 233 -1.83 0.46 25.30
C ALA A 233 -0.67 1.46 25.35
N VAL A 234 -0.11 1.83 24.19
CA VAL A 234 0.99 2.81 24.09
C VAL A 234 0.53 4.18 24.56
N HIS A 235 -0.62 4.65 24.09
CA HIS A 235 -1.17 5.93 24.54
C HIS A 235 -1.54 5.90 26.02
N SER A 236 -2.09 4.78 26.51
CA SER A 236 -2.41 4.61 27.94
C SER A 236 -1.15 4.67 28.80
N LEU A 237 -0.04 4.06 28.36
CA LEU A 237 1.24 4.13 29.05
C LEU A 237 1.80 5.56 29.04
N ASN A 238 1.77 6.24 27.89
CA ASN A 238 2.23 7.62 27.78
C ASN A 238 1.47 8.56 28.72
N LEU A 239 0.14 8.38 28.89
CA LEU A 239 -0.65 9.16 29.84
C LEU A 239 -0.25 8.90 31.30
N VAL A 240 0.14 7.67 31.64
CA VAL A 240 0.63 7.33 32.99
C VAL A 240 2.00 7.98 33.22
N GLU A 241 2.89 7.92 32.23
CA GLU A 241 4.21 8.56 32.29
C GLU A 241 4.10 10.08 32.42
N GLU A 242 3.29 10.72 31.58
CA GLU A 242 3.00 12.15 31.66
C GLU A 242 2.48 12.52 33.05
N LYS A 243 1.55 11.73 33.58
CA LYS A 243 1.00 12.01 34.90
C LYS A 243 2.04 11.83 36.01
N ALA A 244 2.87 10.79 35.94
CA ALA A 244 3.93 10.54 36.92
C ALA A 244 4.98 11.66 36.91
N VAL A 245 5.38 12.12 35.72
CA VAL A 245 6.29 13.27 35.57
C VAL A 245 5.67 14.54 36.14
N SER A 246 4.38 14.78 35.87
CA SER A 246 3.67 15.98 36.36
C SER A 246 3.59 16.09 37.89
N THR A 247 3.85 15.01 38.63
CA THR A 247 3.86 15.04 40.11
C THR A 247 5.24 15.28 40.72
N VAL A 248 6.30 15.37 39.92
CA VAL A 248 7.67 15.62 40.40
C VAL A 248 8.11 17.03 39.97
N PRO A 249 8.10 18.02 40.89
CA PRO A 249 8.38 19.42 40.56
C PRO A 249 9.69 19.64 39.82
N GLU A 250 10.77 18.96 40.23
CA GLU A 250 12.10 19.09 39.63
C GLU A 250 12.11 18.66 38.15
N VAL A 251 11.31 17.64 37.81
CA VAL A 251 11.20 17.13 36.45
C VAL A 251 10.30 18.06 35.62
N VAL A 252 9.24 18.61 36.21
CA VAL A 252 8.40 19.64 35.58
C VAL A 252 9.23 20.88 35.24
N ASP A 253 10.04 21.37 36.17
CA ASP A 253 10.93 22.53 35.95
C ASP A 253 11.93 22.25 34.83
N TYR A 254 12.54 21.06 34.83
CA TYR A 254 13.46 20.64 33.77
C TYR A 254 12.83 20.66 32.38
N PHE A 255 11.67 20.01 32.21
CA PHE A 255 10.96 20.02 30.92
C PHE A 255 10.41 21.39 30.55
N GLY A 256 10.02 22.21 31.55
CA GLY A 256 9.62 23.59 31.34
C GLY A 256 10.74 24.43 30.70
N ILE A 257 11.97 24.34 31.23
CA ILE A 257 13.14 25.03 30.67
C ILE A 257 13.42 24.56 29.24
N LEU A 258 13.37 23.24 28.99
CA LEU A 258 13.54 22.71 27.63
C LEU A 258 12.48 23.23 26.66
N GLN A 259 11.22 23.30 27.09
CA GLN A 259 10.12 23.82 26.29
C GLN A 259 10.32 25.30 25.99
N GLU A 260 10.74 26.11 26.96
CA GLU A 260 11.07 27.53 26.74
C GLU A 260 12.21 27.70 25.73
N LEU A 261 13.26 26.88 25.85
CA LEU A 261 14.38 26.89 24.92
C LEU A 261 13.93 26.52 23.51
N TYR A 262 13.12 25.47 23.37
CA TYR A 262 12.52 25.09 22.09
C TYR A 262 11.67 26.22 21.50
N VAL A 263 10.78 26.85 22.29
CA VAL A 263 9.94 27.97 21.85
C VAL A 263 10.81 29.17 21.43
N PHE A 264 11.90 29.44 22.15
CA PHE A 264 12.84 30.50 21.81
C PHE A 264 13.50 30.30 20.44
N PHE A 265 13.93 29.07 20.12
CA PHE A 265 14.53 28.77 18.82
C PHE A 265 13.49 28.62 17.68
N SER A 266 12.36 27.99 17.94
CA SER A 266 11.29 27.78 16.94
C SER A 266 10.53 29.06 16.59
N GLY A 267 10.45 30.02 17.51
CA GLY A 267 9.72 31.28 17.31
C GLY A 267 10.35 32.28 16.34
N SER A 268 11.57 32.05 15.84
CA SER A 268 12.19 32.89 14.80
C SER A 268 13.07 32.08 13.85
N PRO A 269 12.79 32.10 12.52
CA PRO A 269 13.62 31.46 11.50
C PRO A 269 15.09 31.93 11.50
N GLN A 270 15.36 33.15 12.00
CA GLN A 270 16.72 33.71 12.11
C GLN A 270 17.58 32.95 13.13
N ARG A 271 16.97 32.15 14.01
CA ARG A 271 17.64 31.36 15.05
C ARG A 271 17.85 29.90 14.65
N TRP A 272 17.50 29.51 13.43
CA TRP A 272 17.62 28.12 12.94
C TRP A 272 19.02 27.78 12.41
N GLY A 273 19.92 28.76 12.29
CA GLY A 273 21.25 28.61 11.70
C GLY A 273 22.39 28.36 12.70
N PHE A 274 22.11 27.72 13.84
CA PHE A 274 23.14 27.26 14.79
C PHE A 274 23.53 25.81 14.55
#